data_AF-A0A948CS56-F1
#
_entry.id   AF-A0A948CS56-F1
#
_cell.length_a   1.000
_cell.length_b   1.000
_cell.length_c   1.000
_cell.angle_alpha   90.00
_cell.angle_beta   90.00
_cell.angle_gamma   90.00
#
_symmetry.space_group_name_H-M   'P 1'
#
loop_
_entity.id
_entity.type
_entity.pdbx_description
1 polymer ?
#
loop_
_entity_poly.entity_id
_entity_poly.type
_entity_poly.pdbx_seq_one_letter_code
_entity_poly.pdbx_strand_id
1 'polypeptide(L)'
;MPTAQDYPENPNYGQGRYRRRIRLSRNGNTVHGELEDTNHAFRCAVSHDGHIVTDIQSEVLRIPFDTCPGAAEPIRKLIGLPLCDDVQELIPHTDASGNCTHLLDLVLMAIRHARRPQAEWIYDICIDDQIGAQAARSEIFTNGELTHRWQACNWEMIAPEALKGKVLYKGFSKWANTEFSGDIKEAAFALQKGYFVSSARRYNINAQAGQPALEHRDVMQGVCYSYSTPQIEIAKRTADSARDFSDCPEQLLTFRDPTFT
;
A
#
# COMPACT_ATOMS: atom_id res chain seq x y z
N MET A 1 -19.83 -9.04 -5.55
CA MET A 1 -19.34 -8.50 -4.26
C MET A 1 -20.52 -8.56 -3.31
N PRO A 2 -20.45 -9.28 -2.18
CA PRO A 2 -21.56 -9.30 -1.23
C PRO A 2 -21.79 -7.88 -0.68
N THR A 3 -23.05 -7.49 -0.54
CA THR A 3 -23.49 -6.25 0.10
C THR A 3 -23.22 -6.36 1.60
N ALA A 4 -22.12 -5.76 2.07
CA ALA A 4 -21.79 -5.71 3.48
C ALA A 4 -22.79 -4.78 4.19
N GLN A 5 -23.83 -5.38 4.77
CA GLN A 5 -24.92 -4.65 5.43
C GLN A 5 -24.51 -4.06 6.80
N ASP A 6 -23.26 -4.27 7.24
CA ASP A 6 -22.80 -3.99 8.61
C ASP A 6 -21.57 -3.06 8.74
N TYR A 7 -21.05 -2.46 7.67
CA TYR A 7 -19.97 -1.47 7.81
C TYR A 7 -20.57 -0.08 8.02
N PRO A 8 -20.21 0.66 9.09
CA PRO A 8 -20.55 2.08 9.16
C PRO A 8 -20.00 2.80 7.94
N GLU A 9 -20.88 3.45 7.17
CA GLU A 9 -20.49 4.17 5.97
C GLU A 9 -19.70 5.43 6.33
N ASN A 10 -18.75 5.81 5.46
CA ASN A 10 -18.08 7.10 5.59
C ASN A 10 -19.00 8.20 5.05
N PRO A 11 -19.48 9.14 5.89
CA PRO A 11 -20.39 10.21 5.44
C PRO A 11 -19.75 11.17 4.43
N ASN A 12 -18.41 11.18 4.34
CA ASN A 12 -17.66 12.03 3.41
C ASN A 12 -17.25 11.31 2.12
N TYR A 13 -17.62 10.03 1.95
CA TYR A 13 -17.29 9.30 0.72
C TYR A 13 -17.96 9.95 -0.50
N GLY A 14 -17.20 10.10 -1.58
CA GLY A 14 -17.66 10.77 -2.81
C GLY A 14 -17.41 12.29 -2.81
N GLN A 15 -16.94 12.85 -1.69
CA GLN A 15 -16.58 14.27 -1.57
C GLN A 15 -15.05 14.48 -1.55
N GLY A 16 -14.28 13.41 -1.43
CA GLY A 16 -12.82 13.46 -1.28
C GLY A 16 -12.08 12.51 -2.20
N ARG A 17 -10.86 12.18 -1.79
CA ARG A 17 -9.94 11.32 -2.54
C ARG A 17 -8.96 10.63 -1.60
N TYR A 18 -8.57 9.43 -1.96
CA TYR A 18 -7.45 8.76 -1.33
C TYR A 18 -6.14 9.41 -1.77
N ARG A 19 -5.25 9.61 -0.80
CA ARG A 19 -3.86 10.00 -1.04
C ARG A 19 -2.92 9.01 -0.38
N ARG A 20 -1.81 8.76 -1.04
CA ARG A 20 -0.67 8.02 -0.50
C ARG A 20 0.61 8.62 -1.01
N ARG A 21 1.59 8.75 -0.13
CA ARG A 21 2.96 9.08 -0.50
C ARG A 21 3.88 7.95 -0.10
N ILE A 22 4.79 7.60 -0.98
CA ILE A 22 5.93 6.73 -0.70
C ILE A 22 7.19 7.52 -1.02
N ARG A 23 8.14 7.58 -0.08
CA ARG A 23 9.47 8.13 -0.30
C ARG A 23 10.50 7.04 -0.07
N LEU A 24 11.43 6.91 -1.00
CA LEU A 24 12.62 6.08 -0.89
C LEU A 24 13.82 7.02 -0.92
N SER A 25 14.71 6.92 0.06
CA SER A 25 15.92 7.73 0.12
C SER A 25 17.13 6.88 0.49
N ARG A 26 18.22 7.03 -0.25
CA ARG A 26 19.47 6.32 0.00
C ARG A 26 20.43 7.18 0.79
N ASN A 27 20.97 6.61 1.85
CA ASN A 27 22.08 7.14 2.63
C ASN A 27 23.18 6.07 2.71
N GLY A 28 24.22 6.22 1.89
CA GLY A 28 25.27 5.21 1.75
C GLY A 28 24.70 3.85 1.34
N ASN A 29 24.92 2.85 2.19
CA ASN A 29 24.50 1.46 1.99
C ASN A 29 23.15 1.13 2.64
N THR A 30 22.36 2.15 2.94
CA THR A 30 21.04 2.01 3.55
C THR A 30 20.02 2.78 2.74
N VAL A 31 18.89 2.13 2.44
CA VAL A 31 17.72 2.75 1.83
C VAL A 31 16.62 2.86 2.88
N HIS A 32 16.18 4.09 3.13
CA HIS A 32 15.02 4.38 3.94
C HIS A 32 13.78 4.40 3.07
N GLY A 33 12.75 3.67 3.48
CA GLY A 33 11.42 3.70 2.90
C GLY A 33 10.45 4.33 3.88
N GLU A 34 9.63 5.26 3.41
CA GLU A 34 8.57 5.92 4.16
C GLU A 34 7.27 5.81 3.38
N LEU A 35 6.18 5.44 4.04
CA LEU A 35 4.87 5.34 3.43
C LEU A 35 3.82 5.87 4.39
N GLU A 36 2.99 6.78 3.91
CA GLU A 36 1.78 7.20 4.62
C GLU A 36 0.59 7.28 3.65
N ASP A 37 -0.56 6.79 4.10
CA ASP A 37 -1.83 6.88 3.41
C ASP A 37 -3.00 6.99 4.39
N THR A 38 -4.24 6.94 3.91
CA THR A 38 -5.43 7.06 4.78
C THR A 38 -5.42 6.08 5.95
N ASN A 39 -4.88 4.86 5.85
CA ASN A 39 -5.01 3.82 6.88
C ASN A 39 -3.67 3.38 7.50
N HIS A 40 -2.56 3.72 6.85
CA HIS A 40 -1.25 3.16 7.15
C HIS A 40 -0.20 4.25 7.28
N ALA A 41 0.71 4.07 8.23
CA ALA A 41 1.97 4.79 8.28
C ALA A 41 3.10 3.84 8.69
N PHE A 42 4.09 3.69 7.82
CA PHE A 42 5.23 2.79 8.00
C PHE A 42 6.53 3.49 7.65
N ARG A 43 7.61 3.06 8.32
CA ARG A 43 8.98 3.29 7.87
C ARG A 43 9.73 1.97 7.79
N CYS A 44 10.73 1.90 6.92
CA CYS A 44 11.73 0.85 6.96
C CYS A 44 13.11 1.40 6.64
N ALA A 45 14.14 0.69 7.09
CA ALA A 45 15.52 0.87 6.65
C ALA A 45 16.04 -0.49 6.15
N VAL A 46 16.52 -0.52 4.92
CA VAL A 46 17.10 -1.70 4.28
C VAL A 46 18.59 -1.44 4.09
N SER A 47 19.42 -2.20 4.79
CA SER A 47 20.88 -2.16 4.65
C SER A 47 21.35 -3.21 3.63
N HIS A 48 22.41 -2.89 2.90
CA HIS A 48 22.99 -3.80 1.89
C HIS A 48 24.52 -3.67 1.82
N ASP A 49 25.19 -4.62 1.19
CA ASP A 49 26.63 -4.54 0.87
C ASP A 49 26.90 -4.15 -0.59
N GLY A 50 25.84 -3.87 -1.35
CA GLY A 50 25.87 -3.58 -2.78
C GLY A 50 25.48 -4.77 -3.66
N HIS A 51 25.36 -5.97 -3.08
CA HIS A 51 24.95 -7.19 -3.77
C HIS A 51 23.75 -7.84 -3.09
N ILE A 52 23.74 -7.91 -1.75
CA ILE A 52 22.69 -8.55 -0.97
C ILE A 52 22.16 -7.62 0.14
N VAL A 53 20.97 -7.92 0.63
CA VAL A 53 20.38 -7.32 1.82
C VAL A 53 21.11 -7.85 3.06
N THR A 54 21.58 -6.96 3.93
CA THR A 54 22.33 -7.32 5.14
C THR A 54 21.54 -7.10 6.43
N ASP A 55 20.59 -6.16 6.46
CA ASP A 55 19.65 -5.98 7.57
C ASP A 55 18.38 -5.26 7.10
N ILE A 56 17.29 -5.46 7.84
CA ILE A 56 16.01 -4.78 7.64
C ILE A 56 15.46 -4.38 9.01
N GLN A 57 15.15 -3.09 9.14
CA GLN A 57 14.44 -2.51 10.27
C GLN A 57 13.13 -1.90 9.78
N SER A 58 12.08 -1.93 10.62
CA SER A 58 10.80 -1.32 10.29
C SER A 58 10.15 -0.70 11.52
N GLU A 59 9.51 0.44 11.31
CA GLU A 59 8.65 1.11 12.29
C GLU A 59 7.22 1.09 11.78
N VAL A 60 6.31 0.75 12.69
CA VAL A 60 4.89 0.60 12.43
C VAL A 60 4.16 1.67 13.23
N LEU A 61 3.86 2.80 12.56
CA LEU A 61 3.50 4.06 13.22
C LEU A 61 1.98 4.24 13.34
N ARG A 62 1.25 3.91 12.28
CA ARG A 62 -0.22 3.89 12.28
C ARG A 62 -0.71 2.67 11.55
N ILE A 63 -1.53 1.90 12.24
CA ILE A 63 -1.91 0.53 11.86
C ILE A 63 -3.40 0.35 11.98
N PRO A 64 -4.04 -0.47 11.12
CA PRO A 64 -5.46 -0.80 11.25
C PRO A 64 -5.79 -1.83 12.34
N PHE A 65 -4.82 -2.66 12.75
CA PHE A 65 -5.01 -3.73 13.75
C PHE A 65 -3.86 -3.78 14.74
N ASP A 66 -4.16 -4.13 15.99
CA ASP A 66 -3.18 -4.25 17.09
C ASP A 66 -2.12 -5.35 16.86
N THR A 67 -2.40 -6.34 16.02
CA THR A 67 -1.45 -7.39 15.62
C THR A 67 -0.50 -6.96 14.50
N CYS A 68 -0.74 -5.86 13.80
CA CYS A 68 0.09 -5.42 12.67
C CYS A 68 1.60 -5.28 12.99
N PRO A 69 2.05 -4.86 14.20
CA PRO A 69 3.47 -4.78 14.52
C PRO A 69 4.22 -6.11 14.34
N GLY A 70 3.54 -7.25 14.49
CA GLY A 70 4.15 -8.57 14.27
C GLY A 70 4.58 -8.83 12.82
N ALA A 71 4.15 -8.01 11.87
CA ALA A 71 4.56 -8.10 10.47
C ALA A 71 6.02 -7.67 10.22
N ALA A 72 6.71 -7.11 11.23
CA ALA A 72 8.13 -6.77 11.17
C ALA A 72 9.05 -8.02 11.14
N GLU A 73 8.64 -9.13 11.75
CA GLU A 73 9.46 -10.36 11.77
C GLU A 73 9.53 -11.04 10.39
N PRO A 74 8.41 -11.27 9.68
CA PRO A 74 8.42 -12.01 8.42
C PRO A 74 9.22 -11.34 7.30
N ILE A 75 9.31 -10.01 7.28
CA ILE A 75 10.13 -9.27 6.31
C ILE A 75 11.63 -9.51 6.51
N ARG A 76 12.08 -9.91 7.70
CA ARG A 76 13.51 -10.22 7.95
C ARG A 76 14.00 -11.43 7.16
N LYS A 77 13.10 -12.28 6.64
CA LYS A 77 13.44 -13.39 5.72
C LYS A 77 14.04 -12.92 4.40
N LEU A 78 13.95 -11.63 4.07
CA LEU A 78 14.58 -11.05 2.90
C LEU A 78 16.07 -10.74 3.11
N ILE A 79 16.58 -10.80 4.35
CA ILE A 79 18.01 -10.67 4.64
C ILE A 79 18.77 -11.83 3.98
N GLY A 80 19.85 -11.52 3.27
CA GLY A 80 20.64 -12.47 2.48
C GLY A 80 20.16 -12.64 1.04
N LEU A 81 19.00 -12.07 0.65
CA LEU A 81 18.56 -12.07 -0.73
C LEU A 81 19.33 -11.02 -1.57
N PRO A 82 19.49 -11.25 -2.88
CA PRO A 82 20.13 -10.29 -3.76
C PRO A 82 19.30 -9.00 -3.90
N LEU A 83 19.99 -7.89 -4.15
CA LEU A 83 19.35 -6.69 -4.68
C LEU A 83 18.79 -6.99 -6.08
N CYS A 84 17.64 -6.42 -6.41
CA CYS A 84 16.95 -6.69 -7.68
C CYS A 84 16.78 -5.43 -8.52
N ASP A 85 16.65 -5.62 -9.84
CA ASP A 85 16.19 -4.56 -10.76
C ASP A 85 14.66 -4.58 -10.93
N ASP A 86 14.01 -5.66 -10.48
CA ASP A 86 12.57 -5.85 -10.52
C ASP A 86 12.09 -6.55 -9.24
N VAL A 87 11.16 -5.91 -8.52
CA VAL A 87 10.60 -6.46 -7.29
C VAL A 87 9.91 -7.81 -7.50
N GLN A 88 9.43 -8.09 -8.71
CA GLN A 88 8.78 -9.36 -9.04
C GLN A 88 9.73 -10.56 -8.91
N GLU A 89 11.05 -10.36 -9.01
CA GLU A 89 12.06 -11.39 -8.80
C GLU A 89 12.11 -11.88 -7.34
N LEU A 90 11.74 -11.01 -6.40
CA LEU A 90 11.76 -11.31 -4.97
C LEU A 90 10.42 -11.89 -4.47
N ILE A 91 9.31 -11.65 -5.17
CA ILE A 91 7.97 -12.13 -4.78
C ILE A 91 7.92 -13.64 -4.48
N PRO A 92 8.53 -14.54 -5.29
CA PRO A 92 8.55 -15.98 -4.99
C PRO A 92 9.24 -16.36 -3.68
N HIS A 93 10.07 -15.47 -3.12
CA HIS A 93 10.77 -15.64 -1.85
C HIS A 93 10.00 -15.03 -0.66
N THR A 94 8.80 -14.48 -0.91
CA THR A 94 7.95 -13.87 0.11
C THR A 94 6.81 -14.81 0.50
N ASP A 95 6.29 -14.64 1.71
CA ASP A 95 5.01 -15.22 2.13
C ASP A 95 3.98 -14.10 2.24
N ALA A 96 3.18 -13.91 1.20
CA ALA A 96 2.18 -12.85 1.16
C ALA A 96 1.17 -12.94 2.32
N SER A 97 0.85 -14.16 2.78
CA SER A 97 -0.09 -14.37 3.89
C SER A 97 0.54 -14.07 5.25
N GLY A 98 1.83 -14.39 5.40
CA GLY A 98 2.62 -14.11 6.58
C GLY A 98 3.14 -12.68 6.66
N ASN A 99 2.82 -11.79 5.72
CA ASN A 99 3.33 -10.41 5.72
C ASN A 99 2.20 -9.37 5.71
N CYS A 100 2.47 -8.19 6.28
CA CYS A 100 1.66 -7.02 5.96
C CYS A 100 1.99 -6.64 4.51
N THR A 101 1.03 -6.76 3.60
CA THR A 101 1.29 -6.51 2.17
C THR A 101 1.86 -5.11 1.93
N HIS A 102 1.43 -4.10 2.70
CA HIS A 102 1.91 -2.73 2.57
C HIS A 102 3.36 -2.53 3.04
N LEU A 103 3.74 -3.16 4.15
CA LEU A 103 5.12 -3.11 4.65
C LEU A 103 6.06 -3.92 3.75
N LEU A 104 5.61 -5.09 3.29
CA LEU A 104 6.36 -5.91 2.34
C LEU A 104 6.61 -5.15 1.03
N ASP A 105 5.57 -4.55 0.44
CA ASP A 105 5.72 -3.73 -0.78
C ASP A 105 6.75 -2.61 -0.56
N LEU A 106 6.69 -1.91 0.57
CA LEU A 106 7.66 -0.85 0.90
C LEU A 106 9.10 -1.36 0.98
N VAL A 107 9.32 -2.49 1.65
CA VAL A 107 10.65 -3.10 1.78
C VAL A 107 11.18 -3.56 0.42
N LEU A 108 10.34 -4.21 -0.41
CA LEU A 108 10.74 -4.63 -1.75
C LEU A 108 11.11 -3.42 -2.63
N MET A 109 10.34 -2.33 -2.56
CA MET A 109 10.65 -1.08 -3.26
C MET A 109 11.97 -0.47 -2.77
N ALA A 110 12.24 -0.51 -1.46
CA ALA A 110 13.52 -0.05 -0.89
C ALA A 110 14.71 -0.91 -1.35
N ILE A 111 14.56 -2.25 -1.40
CA ILE A 111 15.57 -3.17 -1.95
C ILE A 111 15.87 -2.81 -3.41
N ARG A 112 14.84 -2.64 -4.24
CA ARG A 112 15.04 -2.24 -5.65
C ARG A 112 15.69 -0.86 -5.77
N HIS A 113 15.29 0.10 -4.92
CA HIS A 113 15.86 1.45 -4.93
C HIS A 113 17.35 1.48 -4.57
N ALA A 114 17.89 0.49 -3.85
CA ALA A 114 19.33 0.38 -3.61
C ALA A 114 20.16 0.41 -4.92
N ARG A 115 19.60 -0.11 -6.02
CA ARG A 115 20.23 -0.14 -7.35
C ARG A 115 19.94 1.09 -8.21
N ARG A 116 19.02 1.97 -7.82
CA ARG A 116 18.71 3.18 -8.61
C ARG A 116 19.84 4.19 -8.51
N PRO A 117 20.20 4.92 -9.57
CA PRO A 117 21.22 5.96 -9.48
C PRO A 117 20.76 7.15 -8.63
N GLN A 118 19.46 7.46 -8.60
CA GLN A 118 18.90 8.57 -7.84
C GLN A 118 19.00 8.31 -6.33
N ALA A 119 19.36 9.35 -5.57
CA ALA A 119 19.42 9.28 -4.11
C ALA A 119 18.04 9.36 -3.44
N GLU A 120 17.03 9.92 -4.12
CA GLU A 120 15.66 9.99 -3.65
C GLU A 120 14.70 9.58 -4.78
N TRP A 121 13.60 8.95 -4.40
CA TRP A 121 12.52 8.57 -5.28
C TRP A 121 11.17 8.67 -4.57
N ILE A 122 10.24 9.44 -5.14
CA ILE A 122 8.95 9.76 -4.52
C ILE A 122 7.82 9.28 -5.42
N TYR A 123 6.85 8.61 -4.84
CA TYR A 123 5.57 8.30 -5.46
C TYR A 123 4.45 9.04 -4.75
N ASP A 124 3.66 9.82 -5.50
CA ASP A 124 2.46 10.48 -5.05
C ASP A 124 1.24 9.89 -5.75
N ILE A 125 0.35 9.26 -4.99
CA ILE A 125 -0.85 8.58 -5.48
C ILE A 125 -2.08 9.40 -5.10
N CYS A 126 -2.99 9.56 -6.06
CA CYS A 126 -4.26 10.26 -5.91
C CYS A 126 -5.38 9.45 -6.56
N ILE A 127 -6.41 9.09 -5.80
CA ILE A 127 -7.54 8.31 -6.31
C ILE A 127 -8.84 8.94 -5.86
N ASP A 128 -9.61 9.46 -6.82
CA ASP A 128 -10.89 10.10 -6.56
C ASP A 128 -11.91 9.05 -6.08
N ASP A 129 -12.80 9.43 -5.15
CA ASP A 129 -13.87 8.53 -4.69
C ASP A 129 -14.84 8.20 -5.85
N GLN A 130 -15.28 6.94 -5.94
CA GLN A 130 -16.19 6.51 -7.00
C GLN A 130 -17.65 6.81 -6.64
N ILE A 131 -18.35 7.55 -7.50
CA ILE A 131 -19.76 7.89 -7.32
C ILE A 131 -20.63 6.99 -8.20
N GLY A 132 -21.37 6.07 -7.58
CA GLY A 132 -22.24 5.13 -8.28
C GLY A 132 -21.49 4.32 -9.34
N ALA A 133 -21.98 4.35 -10.58
CA ALA A 133 -21.39 3.65 -11.73
C ALA A 133 -20.41 4.51 -12.55
N GLN A 134 -20.07 5.72 -12.10
CA GLN A 134 -19.17 6.60 -12.83
C GLN A 134 -17.71 6.17 -12.63
N ALA A 135 -16.92 6.21 -13.70
CA ALA A 135 -15.49 5.94 -13.59
C ALA A 135 -14.79 7.04 -12.79
N ALA A 136 -13.99 6.64 -11.81
CA ALA A 136 -13.18 7.53 -11.01
C ALA A 136 -11.75 7.58 -11.53
N ARG A 137 -11.10 8.73 -11.36
CA ARG A 137 -9.72 8.93 -11.77
C ARG A 137 -8.75 8.40 -10.72
N SER A 138 -7.68 7.76 -11.19
CA SER A 138 -6.57 7.28 -10.37
C SER A 138 -5.25 7.72 -11.03
N GLU A 139 -4.40 8.39 -10.28
CA GLU A 139 -3.14 8.94 -10.76
C GLU A 139 -1.98 8.55 -9.84
N ILE A 140 -0.82 8.34 -10.44
CA ILE A 140 0.46 8.28 -9.73
C ILE A 140 1.46 9.19 -10.42
N PHE A 141 2.14 10.00 -9.60
CA PHE A 141 3.25 10.84 -10.00
C PHE A 141 4.53 10.26 -9.42
N THR A 142 5.59 10.23 -10.22
CA THR A 142 6.94 9.82 -9.80
C THR A 142 7.82 11.06 -9.84
N ASN A 143 8.40 11.43 -8.70
CA ASN A 143 9.19 12.67 -8.55
C ASN A 143 8.48 13.93 -9.09
N GLY A 144 7.16 14.01 -8.90
CA GLY A 144 6.33 15.12 -9.39
C GLY A 144 5.87 15.02 -10.84
N GLU A 145 6.35 14.03 -11.62
CA GLU A 145 5.93 13.81 -13.00
C GLU A 145 4.83 12.74 -13.11
N LEU A 146 3.77 13.01 -13.86
CA LEU A 146 2.66 12.07 -14.04
C LEU A 146 3.17 10.80 -14.75
N THR A 147 3.08 9.66 -14.08
CA THR A 147 3.53 8.36 -14.62
C THR A 147 2.37 7.53 -15.16
N HIS A 148 1.28 7.40 -14.39
CA HIS A 148 0.04 6.78 -14.86
C HIS A 148 -1.16 7.64 -14.52
N ARG A 149 -2.10 7.70 -15.47
CA ARG A 149 -3.46 8.21 -15.28
C ARG A 149 -4.43 7.18 -15.79
N TRP A 150 -5.26 6.67 -14.89
CA TRP A 150 -6.29 5.68 -15.16
C TRP A 150 -7.67 6.27 -14.85
N GLN A 151 -8.67 5.82 -15.58
CA GLN A 151 -10.06 5.88 -15.14
C GLN A 151 -10.53 4.46 -14.89
N ALA A 152 -11.07 4.21 -13.70
CA ALA A 152 -11.51 2.89 -13.31
C ALA A 152 -12.89 2.94 -12.67
N CYS A 153 -13.68 1.90 -12.91
CA CYS A 153 -14.98 1.70 -12.29
C CYS A 153 -15.09 0.25 -11.85
N ASN A 154 -15.48 0.01 -10.61
CA ASN A 154 -15.73 -1.35 -10.08
C ASN A 154 -14.58 -2.34 -10.36
N TRP A 155 -13.33 -1.93 -10.11
CA TRP A 155 -12.11 -2.73 -10.33
C TRP A 155 -11.77 -3.04 -11.80
N GLU A 156 -12.39 -2.33 -12.75
CA GLU A 156 -12.10 -2.45 -14.17
C GLU A 156 -11.61 -1.12 -14.75
N MET A 157 -10.62 -1.20 -15.63
CA MET A 157 -10.06 -0.08 -16.38
C MET A 157 -11.04 0.36 -17.48
N ILE A 158 -11.40 1.64 -17.45
CA ILE A 158 -12.25 2.31 -18.46
C ILE A 158 -11.40 3.12 -19.42
N ALA A 159 -10.36 3.79 -18.91
CA ALA A 159 -9.38 4.52 -19.69
C ALA A 159 -7.97 4.39 -19.07
N PRO A 160 -6.89 4.49 -19.86
CA PRO A 160 -6.85 4.75 -21.31
C PRO A 160 -7.37 3.57 -22.15
N GLU A 161 -7.75 3.81 -23.41
CA GLU A 161 -8.36 2.81 -24.30
C GLU A 161 -7.48 1.54 -24.44
N ALA A 162 -6.16 1.69 -24.47
CA ALA A 162 -5.20 0.58 -24.54
C ALA A 162 -5.26 -0.39 -23.34
N LEU A 163 -5.82 0.05 -22.21
CA LEU A 163 -5.95 -0.73 -20.98
C LEU A 163 -7.40 -1.09 -20.67
N LYS A 164 -8.36 -0.68 -21.49
CA LYS A 164 -9.79 -0.87 -21.24
C LYS A 164 -10.16 -2.34 -21.07
N GLY A 165 -11.02 -2.64 -20.11
CA GLY A 165 -11.44 -3.99 -19.75
C GLY A 165 -10.42 -4.77 -18.92
N LYS A 166 -9.21 -4.24 -18.67
CA LYS A 166 -8.25 -4.87 -17.76
C LYS A 166 -8.67 -4.67 -16.31
N VAL A 167 -8.47 -5.69 -15.50
CA VAL A 167 -8.90 -5.71 -14.10
C VAL A 167 -7.80 -5.22 -13.15
N LEU A 168 -8.19 -4.53 -12.08
CA LEU A 168 -7.32 -3.97 -11.04
C LEU A 168 -7.20 -4.87 -9.80
N TYR A 169 -7.76 -6.08 -9.83
CA TYR A 169 -7.64 -7.06 -8.74
C TYR A 169 -7.04 -8.38 -9.25
N LYS A 170 -7.76 -9.50 -9.15
CA LYS A 170 -7.30 -10.81 -9.65
C LYS A 170 -7.03 -10.74 -11.15
N GLY A 171 -5.78 -10.96 -11.56
CA GLY A 171 -5.34 -10.86 -12.96
C GLY A 171 -4.49 -9.62 -13.26
N PHE A 172 -4.42 -8.65 -12.34
CA PHE A 172 -3.63 -7.43 -12.51
C PHE A 172 -2.16 -7.73 -12.84
N SER A 173 -1.48 -8.48 -11.96
CA SER A 173 -0.05 -8.77 -12.12
C SER A 173 0.27 -9.45 -13.45
N LYS A 174 -0.65 -10.27 -13.98
CA LYS A 174 -0.45 -10.95 -15.26
C LYS A 174 -0.37 -9.96 -16.41
N TRP A 175 -1.35 -9.08 -16.56
CA TRP A 175 -1.34 -8.13 -17.66
C TRP A 175 -0.32 -7.01 -17.44
N ALA A 176 -0.15 -6.52 -16.21
CA ALA A 176 0.79 -5.44 -15.92
C ALA A 176 2.24 -5.83 -16.23
N ASN A 177 2.61 -7.09 -15.99
CA ASN A 177 3.92 -7.63 -16.38
C ASN A 177 4.13 -7.75 -17.90
N THR A 178 3.07 -7.80 -18.69
CA THR A 178 3.14 -7.81 -20.16
C THR A 178 3.21 -6.40 -20.73
N GLU A 179 2.49 -5.45 -20.13
CA GLU A 179 2.34 -4.09 -20.67
C GLU A 179 3.44 -3.12 -20.22
N PHE A 180 3.98 -3.32 -19.02
CA PHE A 180 4.90 -2.36 -18.41
C PHE A 180 6.23 -3.01 -18.04
N SER A 181 7.28 -2.19 -18.01
CA SER A 181 8.62 -2.56 -17.56
C SER A 181 9.25 -1.44 -16.73
N GLY A 182 10.34 -1.78 -16.01
CA GLY A 182 11.13 -0.82 -15.23
C GLY A 182 10.30 0.00 -14.22
N ASP A 183 10.64 1.28 -14.10
CA ASP A 183 9.96 2.19 -13.16
C ASP A 183 8.48 2.41 -13.46
N ILE A 184 8.09 2.36 -14.74
CA ILE A 184 6.68 2.45 -15.15
C ILE A 184 5.89 1.26 -14.61
N LYS A 185 6.49 0.06 -14.59
CA LYS A 185 5.88 -1.11 -13.97
C LYS A 185 5.75 -0.96 -12.46
N GLU A 186 6.82 -0.59 -11.75
CA GLU A 186 6.75 -0.38 -10.30
C GLU A 186 5.65 0.65 -9.94
N ALA A 187 5.57 1.75 -10.69
CA ALA A 187 4.52 2.76 -10.52
C ALA A 187 3.11 2.20 -10.75
N ALA A 188 2.92 1.31 -11.72
CA ALA A 188 1.63 0.66 -11.96
C ALA A 188 1.21 -0.23 -10.78
N PHE A 189 2.14 -1.03 -10.22
CA PHE A 189 1.87 -1.85 -9.04
C PHE A 189 1.59 -0.98 -7.80
N ALA A 190 2.34 0.11 -7.61
CA ALA A 190 2.08 1.06 -6.53
C ALA A 190 0.70 1.73 -6.66
N LEU A 191 0.30 2.14 -7.87
CA LEU A 191 -1.03 2.72 -8.13
C LEU A 191 -2.14 1.70 -7.90
N GLN A 192 -1.98 0.46 -8.36
CA GLN A 192 -2.96 -0.60 -8.10
C GLN A 192 -3.11 -0.88 -6.59
N LYS A 193 -2.00 -0.90 -5.85
CA LYS A 193 -2.05 -1.02 -4.39
C LYS A 193 -2.81 0.14 -3.76
N GLY A 194 -2.56 1.36 -4.21
CA GLY A 194 -3.32 2.55 -3.82
C GLY A 194 -4.81 2.39 -4.09
N TYR A 195 -5.19 1.88 -5.27
CA TYR A 195 -6.59 1.63 -5.64
C TYR A 195 -7.24 0.58 -4.74
N PHE A 196 -6.48 -0.45 -4.36
CA PHE A 196 -6.97 -1.45 -3.43
C PHE A 196 -7.26 -0.84 -2.05
N VAL A 197 -6.33 -0.05 -1.51
CA VAL A 197 -6.48 0.58 -0.20
C VAL A 197 -7.54 1.69 -0.20
N SER A 198 -7.68 2.45 -1.29
CA SER A 198 -8.67 3.52 -1.41
C SER A 198 -10.11 3.02 -1.24
N SER A 199 -10.37 1.74 -1.53
CA SER A 199 -11.68 1.11 -1.31
C SER A 199 -12.14 1.19 0.15
N ALA A 200 -11.22 1.27 1.11
CA ALA A 200 -11.53 1.43 2.53
C ALA A 200 -12.18 2.79 2.85
N ARG A 201 -12.02 3.82 2.01
CA ARG A 201 -12.66 5.13 2.19
C ARG A 201 -14.19 5.05 2.17
N ARG A 202 -14.79 3.97 1.64
CA ARG A 202 -16.24 3.74 1.69
C ARG A 202 -16.76 3.57 3.13
N TYR A 203 -15.89 3.24 4.06
CA TYR A 203 -16.26 2.87 5.42
C TYR A 203 -15.65 3.81 6.46
N ASN A 204 -16.40 4.09 7.52
CA ASN A 204 -15.90 4.80 8.69
C ASN A 204 -15.08 3.84 9.57
N ILE A 205 -13.81 3.66 9.22
CA ILE A 205 -12.89 2.74 9.89
C ILE A 205 -12.71 3.09 11.37
N ASN A 206 -12.70 4.37 11.74
CA ASN A 206 -12.50 4.79 13.13
C ASN A 206 -13.70 4.42 14.02
N ALA A 207 -14.92 4.34 13.48
CA ALA A 207 -16.09 3.86 14.21
C ALA A 207 -16.05 2.35 14.51
N GLN A 208 -15.07 1.62 13.98
CA GLN A 208 -14.91 0.18 14.17
C GLN A 208 -13.84 -0.17 15.21
N ALA A 209 -13.28 0.82 15.92
CA ALA A 209 -12.26 0.59 16.93
C ALA A 209 -12.70 -0.47 17.96
N GLY A 210 -11.79 -1.40 18.28
CA GLY A 210 -12.04 -2.52 19.19
C GLY A 210 -12.74 -3.73 18.57
N GLN A 211 -13.32 -3.62 17.37
CA GLN A 211 -13.97 -4.76 16.70
C GLN A 211 -12.95 -5.84 16.31
N PRO A 212 -13.26 -7.14 16.52
CA PRO A 212 -12.40 -8.24 16.11
C PRO A 212 -12.26 -8.37 14.59
N ALA A 213 -11.07 -8.69 14.09
CA ALA A 213 -10.85 -9.00 12.68
C ALA A 213 -11.64 -10.23 12.20
N LEU A 214 -11.96 -11.16 13.11
CA LEU A 214 -12.75 -12.37 12.84
C LEU A 214 -14.13 -12.08 12.25
N GLU A 215 -14.75 -10.94 12.56
CA GLU A 215 -16.06 -10.55 12.03
C GLU A 215 -16.06 -10.44 10.50
N HIS A 216 -14.88 -10.37 9.87
CA HIS A 216 -14.72 -10.22 8.42
C HIS A 216 -13.93 -11.36 7.78
N ARG A 217 -13.80 -12.49 8.48
CA ARG A 217 -13.01 -13.64 8.03
C ARG A 217 -13.38 -14.10 6.62
N ASP A 218 -14.68 -14.21 6.33
CA ASP A 218 -15.18 -14.78 5.07
C ASP A 218 -14.72 -14.03 3.80
N VAL A 219 -14.38 -12.74 3.95
CA VAL A 219 -13.98 -11.88 2.82
C VAL A 219 -12.53 -11.41 2.90
N MET A 220 -11.92 -11.40 4.10
CA MET A 220 -10.58 -10.88 4.33
C MET A 220 -9.53 -11.93 4.69
N GLN A 221 -9.90 -13.20 4.91
CA GLN A 221 -8.92 -14.22 5.32
C GLN A 221 -7.70 -14.27 4.37
N GLY A 222 -6.52 -14.14 4.95
CA GLY A 222 -5.23 -14.26 4.25
C GLY A 222 -4.82 -13.05 3.41
N VAL A 223 -5.57 -11.93 3.46
CA VAL A 223 -5.23 -10.74 2.65
C VAL A 223 -4.03 -9.96 3.20
N CYS A 224 -3.69 -10.13 4.47
CA CYS A 224 -2.48 -9.59 5.12
C CYS A 224 -2.18 -10.34 6.42
N TYR A 225 -1.04 -10.03 7.06
CA TYR A 225 -0.62 -10.57 8.36
C TYR A 225 -1.74 -10.67 9.40
N SER A 226 -2.43 -9.58 9.70
CA SER A 226 -3.50 -9.56 10.72
C SER A 226 -4.72 -10.39 10.34
N TYR A 227 -4.95 -10.63 9.05
CA TYR A 227 -6.03 -11.47 8.56
C TYR A 227 -5.61 -12.91 8.29
N SER A 228 -4.38 -13.30 8.64
CA SER A 228 -3.88 -14.67 8.56
C SER A 228 -3.94 -15.35 9.92
N THR A 229 -4.02 -16.68 9.92
CA THR A 229 -3.93 -17.48 11.15
C THR A 229 -2.47 -17.53 11.62
N PRO A 230 -2.18 -17.40 12.93
CA PRO A 230 -3.13 -17.30 14.04
C PRO A 230 -3.60 -15.87 14.37
N GLN A 231 -3.03 -14.83 13.75
CA GLN A 231 -3.25 -13.42 14.12
C GLN A 231 -4.72 -13.00 14.07
N ILE A 232 -5.46 -13.44 13.06
CA ILE A 232 -6.87 -13.08 12.86
C ILE A 232 -7.73 -13.41 14.09
N GLU A 233 -7.36 -14.46 14.83
CA GLU A 233 -8.12 -14.96 15.99
C GLU A 233 -8.11 -13.98 17.17
N ILE A 234 -7.07 -13.14 17.27
CA ILE A 234 -6.86 -12.20 18.37
C ILE A 234 -6.86 -10.73 17.92
N ALA A 235 -6.76 -10.47 16.61
CA ALA A 235 -6.61 -9.13 16.07
C ALA A 235 -7.85 -8.26 16.33
N LYS A 236 -7.63 -7.05 16.82
CA LYS A 236 -8.66 -6.02 17.00
C LYS A 236 -8.29 -4.75 16.28
N ARG A 237 -9.31 -4.04 15.78
CA ARG A 237 -9.13 -2.75 15.15
C ARG A 237 -8.65 -1.71 16.14
N THR A 238 -7.66 -0.93 15.73
CA THR A 238 -7.12 0.19 16.50
C THR A 238 -7.95 1.45 16.30
N ALA A 239 -7.99 2.30 17.33
CA ALA A 239 -8.57 3.63 17.24
C ALA A 239 -7.71 4.56 16.37
N ASP A 240 -8.34 5.59 15.80
CA ASP A 240 -7.70 6.70 15.08
C ASP A 240 -6.71 6.28 13.98
N SER A 241 -6.94 5.10 13.42
CA SER A 241 -6.10 4.52 12.39
C SER A 241 -6.38 5.08 11.00
N ALA A 242 -7.56 5.64 10.75
CA ALA A 242 -7.89 6.30 9.49
C ALA A 242 -7.78 7.83 9.58
N ARG A 243 -7.11 8.44 8.58
CA ARG A 243 -6.90 9.89 8.44
C ARG A 243 -7.25 10.34 7.03
N ASP A 244 -8.00 11.43 6.92
CA ASP A 244 -8.32 12.00 5.61
C ASP A 244 -7.25 13.00 5.16
N PHE A 245 -6.59 12.68 4.04
CA PHE A 245 -5.58 13.53 3.40
C PHE A 245 -6.08 14.18 2.11
N SER A 246 -7.39 14.13 1.82
CA SER A 246 -7.98 14.55 0.53
C SER A 246 -7.46 15.92 0.07
N ASP A 247 -7.47 16.89 0.99
CA ASP A 247 -7.18 18.31 0.75
C ASP A 247 -5.89 18.79 1.44
N CYS A 248 -5.15 17.90 2.12
CA CYS A 248 -3.90 18.23 2.81
C CYS A 248 -2.76 17.24 2.48
N PRO A 249 -2.46 16.98 1.19
CA PRO A 249 -1.40 16.04 0.79
C PRO A 249 -0.01 16.40 1.32
N GLU A 250 0.24 17.66 1.67
CA GLU A 250 1.47 18.13 2.33
C GLU A 250 1.66 17.58 3.75
N GLN A 251 0.60 17.06 4.39
CA GLN A 251 0.70 16.41 5.69
C GLN A 251 1.19 14.95 5.62
N LEU A 252 1.21 14.33 4.44
CA LEU A 252 1.74 12.99 4.26
C LEU A 252 3.24 12.94 4.52
N LEU A 253 3.67 11.86 5.20
CA LEU A 253 5.03 11.63 5.69
C LEU A 253 5.49 12.62 6.76
N THR A 254 4.58 13.43 7.32
CA THR A 254 4.89 14.17 8.55
C THR A 254 4.73 13.27 9.77
N PHE A 255 3.98 12.17 9.65
CA PHE A 255 3.72 11.19 10.71
C PHE A 255 3.16 11.80 12.01
N ARG A 256 2.60 13.01 11.93
CA ARG A 256 2.08 13.73 13.10
C ARG A 256 0.95 12.94 13.72
N ASP A 257 0.95 12.84 15.04
CA ASP A 257 -0.18 12.31 15.78
C ASP A 257 -1.16 13.45 16.09
N PRO A 258 -2.43 13.40 15.64
CA PRO A 258 -3.40 14.47 15.87
C PRO A 258 -3.75 14.65 17.36
N THR A 259 -3.37 13.72 18.24
CA THR A 259 -3.53 13.88 19.69
C THR A 259 -2.50 14.83 20.33
N PHE A 260 -1.40 15.12 19.62
CA PHE A 260 -0.40 16.08 20.04
C PHE A 260 -0.59 17.37 19.23
N THR A 261 -1.24 18.35 19.87
CA THR A 261 -1.28 19.76 19.42
C THR A 261 -0.15 20.56 20.04
#